data_AF-A0A2E4CY87-F1
#
_entry.id   AF-A0A2E4CY87-F1
#
_cell.length_a   1.000
_cell.length_b   1.000
_cell.length_c   1.000
_cell.angle_alpha   90.00
_cell.angle_beta   90.00
_cell.angle_gamma   90.00
#
_symmetry.space_group_name_H-M   'P 1'
#
loop_
_entity.id
_entity.type
_entity.pdbx_description
1 polymer ?
#
loop_
_entity_poly.entity_id
_entity_poly.type
_entity_poly.pdbx_seq_one_letter_code
_entity_poly.pdbx_strand_id
1 'polypeptide(L)'
;MTDATCPCCNSEMAMQGDIAAGHMHFCNYCKGILATDHWLSTHMKQPILRNVRTGVFDGGPAGYKCPTCGGEMVKGPVQTSQGSMIEIDGCLRCGSLWFDNREIEPFYPEIKDILPDQESSTSKLGNAIVRKLTSLFERTGDETDQEE
;
A
#
# COMPACT_ATOMS: atom_id res chain seq x y z
N MET A 1 18.41 -15.36 -0.11
CA MET A 1 17.22 -14.50 -0.27
C MET A 1 17.26 -14.00 -1.70
N THR A 2 16.20 -14.20 -2.48
CA THR A 2 16.16 -13.80 -3.89
C THR A 2 15.79 -12.34 -3.98
N ASP A 3 16.65 -11.53 -4.58
CA ASP A 3 16.33 -10.16 -4.94
C ASP A 3 15.21 -10.17 -5.99
N ALA A 4 14.17 -9.37 -5.78
CA ALA A 4 13.02 -9.28 -6.68
C ALA A 4 13.03 -7.94 -7.41
N THR A 5 12.74 -7.98 -8.72
CA THR A 5 12.56 -6.78 -9.54
C THR A 5 11.07 -6.55 -9.79
N CYS A 6 10.60 -5.32 -9.60
CA CYS A 6 9.20 -4.98 -9.78
C CYS A 6 8.76 -5.17 -11.25
N PRO A 7 7.68 -5.94 -11.52
CA PRO A 7 7.20 -6.18 -12.87
C PRO A 7 6.61 -4.92 -13.53
N CYS A 8 6.16 -3.93 -12.75
CA CYS A 8 5.50 -2.72 -13.26
C CYS A 8 6.51 -1.63 -13.70
N CYS A 9 7.58 -1.44 -12.93
CA CYS A 9 8.53 -0.33 -13.12
C CYS A 9 9.99 -0.75 -13.23
N ASN A 10 10.27 -2.06 -13.17
CA ASN A 10 11.61 -2.64 -13.26
C ASN A 10 12.60 -2.12 -12.18
N SER A 11 12.08 -1.62 -11.05
CA SER A 11 12.90 -1.21 -9.91
C SER A 11 13.25 -2.39 -9.01
N GLU A 12 14.35 -2.28 -8.28
CA GLU A 12 14.61 -3.15 -7.12
C GLU A 12 13.47 -3.01 -6.08
N MET A 13 13.10 -4.11 -5.45
CA MET A 13 12.08 -4.16 -4.42
C MET A 13 12.71 -4.42 -3.06
N ALA A 14 12.29 -3.66 -2.05
CA ALA A 14 12.72 -3.89 -0.68
C ALA A 14 11.95 -5.08 -0.09
N MET A 15 12.61 -5.85 0.78
CA MET A 15 12.04 -7.03 1.43
C MET A 15 11.69 -6.72 2.88
N GLN A 16 10.56 -7.25 3.35
CA GLN A 16 10.13 -7.16 4.74
C GLN A 16 9.54 -8.48 5.22
N GLY A 17 9.83 -8.85 6.47
CA GLY A 17 9.41 -10.10 7.10
C GLY A 17 10.61 -10.98 7.46
N ASP A 18 10.33 -12.25 7.75
CA ASP A 18 11.35 -13.21 8.18
C ASP A 18 11.04 -14.62 7.65
N ILE A 19 11.86 -15.60 8.04
CA ILE A 19 11.70 -16.99 7.60
C ILE A 19 10.53 -17.67 8.31
N ALA A 20 10.23 -17.30 9.55
CA ALA A 20 9.21 -17.95 10.39
C ALA A 20 7.80 -17.55 9.96
N ALA A 21 7.56 -16.26 9.71
CA ALA A 21 6.28 -15.70 9.33
C ALA A 21 6.13 -15.46 7.81
N GLY A 22 7.23 -15.65 7.06
CA GLY A 22 7.29 -15.33 5.64
C GLY A 22 7.65 -13.88 5.41
N HIS A 23 7.83 -13.54 4.13
CA HIS A 23 8.22 -12.21 3.71
C HIS A 23 7.37 -11.71 2.54
N MET A 24 7.46 -10.42 2.32
CA MET A 24 6.92 -9.71 1.17
C MET A 24 7.99 -8.83 0.56
N HIS A 25 7.85 -8.55 -0.73
CA HIS A 25 8.63 -7.52 -1.42
C HIS A 25 7.71 -6.33 -1.70
N PHE A 26 8.18 -5.11 -1.44
CA PHE A 26 7.45 -3.89 -1.76
C PHE A 26 8.25 -3.00 -2.71
N CYS A 27 7.56 -2.44 -3.70
CA CYS A 27 8.15 -1.48 -4.62
C CYS A 27 8.02 -0.06 -4.06
N ASN A 28 9.12 0.67 -3.95
CA ASN A 28 9.11 2.07 -3.49
C ASN A 28 8.52 3.06 -4.51
N TYR A 29 8.39 2.66 -5.78
CA TYR A 29 7.93 3.52 -6.86
C TYR A 29 6.45 3.33 -7.15
N CYS A 30 6.03 2.14 -7.59
CA CYS A 30 4.62 1.87 -7.90
C CYS A 30 3.78 1.49 -6.68
N LYS A 31 4.42 1.22 -5.52
CA LYS A 31 3.77 0.77 -4.29
C LYS A 31 3.10 -0.60 -4.37
N GLY A 32 3.43 -1.39 -5.40
CA GLY A 32 3.00 -2.79 -5.51
C GLY A 32 3.72 -3.70 -4.52
N ILE A 33 3.03 -4.76 -4.10
CA ILE A 33 3.47 -5.71 -3.08
C ILE A 33 3.41 -7.13 -3.65
N LEU A 34 4.53 -7.85 -3.58
CA LEU A 34 4.59 -9.29 -3.82
C LEU A 34 4.65 -10.02 -2.48
N ALA A 35 3.55 -10.61 -2.05
CA ALA A 35 3.49 -11.39 -0.81
C ALA A 35 3.72 -12.88 -1.09
N THR A 36 4.64 -13.50 -0.33
CA THR A 36 4.89 -14.94 -0.46
C THR A 36 3.71 -15.78 0.04
N ASP A 37 3.56 -17.00 -0.47
CA ASP A 37 2.52 -17.93 -0.02
C ASP A 37 2.57 -18.16 1.49
N HIS A 38 3.78 -18.30 2.04
CA HIS A 38 4.00 -18.44 3.48
C HIS A 38 3.50 -17.21 4.25
N TRP A 39 3.90 -16.00 3.82
CA TRP A 39 3.43 -14.75 4.44
C TRP A 39 1.91 -14.62 4.41
N LEU A 40 1.28 -14.92 3.27
CA LEU A 40 -0.17 -14.89 3.12
C LEU A 40 -0.86 -15.86 4.07
N SER A 41 -0.36 -17.09 4.17
CA SER A 41 -0.93 -18.12 5.03
C SER A 41 -0.81 -17.80 6.53
N THR A 42 0.21 -17.04 6.91
CA THR A 42 0.46 -16.60 8.29
C THR A 42 -0.35 -15.36 8.67
N HIS A 43 -0.52 -14.40 7.76
CA HIS A 43 -1.06 -13.08 8.10
C HIS A 43 -2.52 -12.86 7.64
N MET A 44 -3.01 -13.60 6.63
CA MET A 44 -4.40 -13.48 6.20
C MET A 44 -5.30 -14.55 6.84
N LYS A 45 -6.53 -14.14 7.18
CA LYS A 45 -7.56 -15.07 7.65
C LYS A 45 -7.87 -16.09 6.53
N GLN A 46 -7.88 -17.37 6.89
CA GLN A 46 -8.08 -18.48 5.95
C GLN A 46 -9.28 -18.33 5.00
N PRO A 47 -10.48 -17.91 5.44
CA PRO A 47 -11.61 -17.71 4.51
C PRO A 47 -11.34 -16.63 3.46
N ILE A 48 -10.65 -15.55 3.85
CA ILE A 48 -10.29 -14.45 2.95
C ILE A 48 -9.26 -14.95 1.94
N LEU A 49 -8.19 -15.58 2.41
CA LEU A 49 -7.13 -16.11 1.54
C LEU A 49 -7.67 -17.14 0.55
N ARG A 50 -8.61 -18.00 0.96
CA ARG A 50 -9.27 -18.96 0.07
C ARG A 50 -10.03 -18.25 -1.05
N ASN A 51 -10.83 -17.23 -0.73
CA ASN A 51 -11.58 -16.46 -1.72
C ASN A 51 -10.65 -15.76 -2.71
N VAL A 52 -9.57 -15.13 -2.22
CA VAL A 52 -8.54 -14.51 -3.05
C VAL A 52 -7.93 -15.54 -4.01
N ARG A 53 -7.47 -16.68 -3.49
CA ARG A 53 -6.85 -17.73 -4.32
C ARG A 53 -7.80 -18.29 -5.38
N THR A 54 -9.07 -18.51 -5.06
CA THR A 54 -10.07 -18.93 -6.04
C THR A 54 -10.20 -17.91 -7.17
N GLY A 55 -10.42 -16.63 -6.85
CA GLY A 55 -10.58 -15.60 -7.88
C GLY A 55 -9.33 -15.43 -8.76
N VAL A 56 -8.13 -15.49 -8.16
CA VAL A 56 -6.87 -15.30 -8.88
C VAL A 56 -6.54 -16.49 -9.79
N PHE A 57 -6.61 -17.71 -9.26
CA PHE A 57 -6.12 -18.90 -9.98
C PHE A 57 -7.13 -19.50 -10.95
N ASP A 58 -8.41 -19.12 -10.87
CA ASP A 58 -9.41 -19.37 -11.92
C ASP A 58 -9.34 -18.33 -13.06
N GLY A 59 -8.43 -17.35 -12.93
CA GLY A 59 -8.21 -16.27 -13.88
C GLY A 59 -7.41 -16.65 -15.13
N GLY A 60 -7.02 -15.63 -15.90
CA GLY A 60 -6.27 -15.77 -17.15
C GLY A 60 -4.78 -15.45 -17.01
N PRO A 61 -3.97 -15.65 -18.05
CA PRO A 61 -2.56 -15.27 -18.04
C PRO A 61 -2.37 -13.77 -17.77
N ALA A 62 -1.49 -13.40 -16.84
CA ALA A 62 -1.18 -12.00 -16.54
C ALA A 62 -0.16 -11.40 -17.53
N GLY A 63 0.55 -12.24 -18.28
CA GLY A 63 1.49 -11.81 -19.33
C GLY A 63 2.93 -11.55 -18.87
N TYR A 64 3.28 -11.92 -17.63
CA TYR A 64 4.64 -11.80 -17.10
C TYR A 64 5.02 -12.95 -16.16
N LYS A 65 6.29 -13.01 -15.76
CA LYS A 65 6.83 -14.05 -14.86
C LYS A 65 6.96 -13.54 -13.44
N CYS A 66 6.77 -14.44 -12.49
CA CYS A 66 6.94 -14.16 -11.08
C CYS A 66 8.36 -13.64 -10.79
N PRO A 67 8.51 -12.46 -10.16
CA PRO A 67 9.81 -11.83 -9.90
C PRO A 67 10.78 -12.67 -9.05
N THR A 68 10.27 -13.58 -8.23
CA THR A 68 11.10 -14.35 -7.28
C THR A 68 11.46 -15.74 -7.78
N CYS A 69 10.59 -16.39 -8.56
CA CYS A 69 10.77 -17.79 -8.97
C CYS A 69 10.67 -18.04 -10.48
N GLY A 70 10.32 -17.04 -11.28
CA GLY A 70 10.19 -17.16 -12.75
C GLY A 70 8.99 -17.99 -13.23
N GLY A 71 8.06 -18.37 -12.34
CA GLY A 71 6.83 -19.07 -12.71
C GLY A 71 5.84 -18.19 -13.48
N GLU A 72 4.91 -18.80 -14.20
CA GLU A 72 3.83 -18.05 -14.87
C GLU A 72 2.95 -17.33 -13.84
N MET A 73 2.62 -16.08 -14.14
CA MET A 73 1.62 -15.32 -13.40
C MET A 73 0.28 -15.40 -14.13
N VAL A 74 -0.79 -15.60 -13.34
CA VAL A 74 -2.18 -15.45 -13.76
C VAL A 74 -2.80 -14.27 -13.02
N LYS A 75 -3.90 -13.74 -13.52
CA LYS A 75 -4.65 -12.69 -12.86
C LYS A 75 -6.14 -12.94 -12.93
N GLY A 76 -6.85 -12.57 -11.88
CA GLY A 76 -8.29 -12.75 -11.81
C GLY A 76 -8.99 -11.80 -10.84
N PRO A 77 -10.30 -11.61 -11.02
CA PRO A 77 -11.07 -10.68 -10.21
C PRO A 77 -11.41 -11.30 -8.85
N VAL A 78 -11.20 -10.53 -7.78
CA VAL A 78 -11.50 -10.90 -6.40
C VAL A 78 -12.47 -9.89 -5.80
N GLN A 79 -13.56 -10.40 -5.23
CA GLN A 79 -14.53 -9.57 -4.54
C GLN A 79 -14.05 -9.22 -3.13
N THR A 80 -14.10 -7.94 -2.76
CA THR A 80 -13.82 -7.45 -1.41
C THR A 80 -15.05 -7.56 -0.51
N SER A 81 -14.85 -7.42 0.79
CA SER A 81 -15.95 -7.33 1.77
C SER A 81 -16.87 -6.12 1.55
N GLN A 82 -16.39 -5.09 0.85
CA GLN A 82 -17.14 -3.89 0.49
C GLN A 82 -17.89 -4.03 -0.84
N GLY A 83 -17.80 -5.20 -1.49
CA GLY A 83 -18.50 -5.49 -2.74
C GLY A 83 -17.79 -5.00 -4.01
N SER A 84 -16.63 -4.35 -3.89
CA SER A 84 -15.80 -3.99 -5.04
C SER A 84 -15.08 -5.22 -5.61
N MET A 85 -14.83 -5.21 -6.92
CA MET A 85 -13.97 -6.20 -7.58
C MET A 85 -12.60 -5.57 -7.80
N ILE A 86 -11.54 -6.28 -7.43
CA ILE A 86 -10.15 -5.89 -7.68
C ILE A 86 -9.42 -7.03 -8.38
N GLU A 87 -8.44 -6.71 -9.20
CA GLU A 87 -7.70 -7.70 -9.97
C GLU A 87 -6.41 -8.04 -9.23
N ILE A 88 -6.20 -9.30 -8.88
CA ILE A 88 -4.99 -9.74 -8.19
C ILE A 88 -4.27 -10.72 -9.09
N ASP A 89 -2.94 -10.65 -9.09
CA ASP A 89 -2.12 -11.60 -9.84
C ASP A 89 -1.51 -12.64 -8.89
N GLY A 90 -1.30 -13.85 -9.39
CA GLY A 90 -0.78 -14.97 -8.61
C GLY A 90 0.16 -15.84 -9.42
N CYS A 91 1.20 -16.33 -8.75
CA CYS A 91 2.16 -17.25 -9.37
C CYS A 91 1.67 -18.69 -9.28
N LEU A 92 1.52 -19.35 -10.43
CA LEU A 92 1.16 -20.77 -10.51
C LEU A 92 2.25 -21.73 -9.97
N ARG A 93 3.48 -21.24 -9.77
CA ARG A 93 4.61 -22.06 -9.28
C ARG A 93 4.76 -22.00 -7.77
N CYS A 94 4.82 -20.80 -7.19
CA CYS A 94 5.15 -20.61 -5.77
C CYS A 94 3.99 -20.09 -4.92
N GLY A 95 2.82 -19.83 -5.51
CA GLY A 95 1.63 -19.35 -4.79
C GLY A 95 1.70 -17.89 -4.30
N SER A 96 2.79 -17.17 -4.60
CA SER A 96 2.91 -15.74 -4.24
C SER A 96 1.87 -14.92 -4.99
N LEU A 97 1.34 -13.88 -4.34
CA LEU A 97 0.36 -12.97 -4.91
C LEU A 97 0.96 -11.57 -5.07
N TRP A 98 0.65 -10.93 -6.19
CA TRP A 98 0.96 -9.53 -6.46
C TRP A 98 -0.29 -8.68 -6.26
N PHE A 99 -0.15 -7.64 -5.46
CA PHE A 99 -1.16 -6.62 -5.21
C PHE A 99 -0.62 -5.30 -5.77
N ASP A 100 -1.36 -4.65 -6.66
CA ASP A 100 -1.04 -3.28 -7.04
C ASP A 100 -1.29 -2.32 -5.86
N ASN A 101 -0.95 -1.06 -6.08
CA ASN A 101 -1.05 -0.03 -5.05
C ASN A 101 -2.41 -0.07 -4.34
N ARG A 102 -2.38 -0.29 -3.03
CA ARG A 102 -3.54 -0.32 -2.12
C ARG A 102 -4.49 -1.52 -2.26
N GLU A 103 -4.24 -2.46 -3.15
CA GLU A 103 -5.15 -3.61 -3.36
C GLU A 103 -5.13 -4.64 -2.23
N ILE A 104 -4.07 -4.67 -1.41
CA ILE A 104 -4.01 -5.54 -0.24
C ILE A 104 -4.84 -5.01 0.95
N GLU A 105 -5.10 -3.69 1.01
CA GLU A 105 -5.77 -3.04 2.14
C GLU A 105 -7.13 -3.66 2.51
N PRO A 106 -8.00 -4.07 1.56
CA PRO A 106 -9.29 -4.69 1.88
C PRO A 106 -9.18 -6.07 2.56
N PHE A 107 -8.05 -6.76 2.41
CA PHE A 107 -7.83 -8.11 2.96
C PHE A 107 -6.94 -8.12 4.19
N TYR A 108 -6.06 -7.13 4.32
CA TYR A 108 -5.14 -6.95 5.44
C TYR A 108 -4.98 -5.46 5.80
N PRO A 109 -5.96 -4.85 6.49
CA PRO A 109 -5.95 -3.42 6.83
C PRO A 109 -4.74 -2.97 7.67
N GLU A 110 -4.17 -3.88 8.46
CA GLU A 110 -3.01 -3.67 9.32
C GLU A 110 -1.71 -3.42 8.53
N ILE A 111 -1.74 -3.59 7.20
CA ILE A 111 -0.59 -3.33 6.33
C ILE A 111 -0.03 -1.90 6.48
N LYS A 112 -0.87 -0.93 6.86
CA LYS A 112 -0.49 0.48 7.01
C LYS A 112 0.53 0.71 8.12
N ASP A 113 0.54 -0.15 9.14
CA ASP A 113 1.48 -0.08 10.25
C ASP A 113 2.84 -0.72 9.90
N ILE A 114 2.88 -1.45 8.78
CA ILE A 114 4.02 -2.27 8.36
C ILE A 114 4.77 -1.62 7.19
N LEU A 115 4.06 -0.91 6.30
CA LEU A 115 4.66 -0.21 5.17
C LEU A 115 5.46 1.01 5.65
N PRO A 116 6.65 1.28 5.05
CA PRO A 116 7.42 2.46 5.41
C PRO A 116 6.62 3.74 5.17
N ASP A 117 6.70 4.63 6.17
CA ASP A 117 5.94 5.87 6.32
C ASP A 117 5.83 6.64 4.99
N GLN A 118 4.61 6.91 4.55
CA GLN A 118 4.33 7.64 3.30
C GLN A 118 4.49 9.16 3.44
N GLU A 119 4.84 9.70 4.61
CA GLU A 119 4.92 11.15 4.85
C GLU A 119 6.06 11.51 5.82
N SER A 120 7.24 11.82 5.30
CA SER A 120 8.12 12.83 5.91
C SER A 120 8.79 13.70 4.84
N SER A 121 8.01 14.16 3.87
CA SER A 121 8.43 15.22 2.94
C SER A 121 7.24 16.11 2.55
N THR A 122 6.41 16.50 3.51
CA THR A 122 5.60 17.72 3.39
C THR A 122 5.71 18.57 4.67
N SER A 123 6.46 19.67 4.56
CA SER A 123 6.20 20.94 5.27
C SER A 123 6.16 20.99 6.81
N LYS A 124 7.35 21.02 7.44
CA LYS A 124 7.59 21.84 8.65
C LYS A 124 7.59 23.36 8.39
N LEU A 125 7.09 23.83 7.23
CA LEU A 125 7.04 25.24 6.85
C LEU A 125 5.63 25.86 6.95
N GLY A 126 4.57 25.06 7.17
CA GLY A 126 3.17 25.54 7.18
C GLY A 126 2.68 26.20 8.47
N ASN A 127 3.35 26.01 9.62
CA ASN A 127 2.87 26.52 10.92
C ASN A 127 3.53 27.84 11.37
N ALA A 128 4.41 28.43 10.56
CA ALA A 128 5.04 29.72 10.88
C ALA A 128 4.36 30.94 10.24
N ILE A 129 3.49 30.76 9.25
CA ILE A 129 2.86 31.89 8.50
C ILE A 129 1.48 32.26 9.06
N VAL A 130 0.77 31.33 9.70
CA VAL A 130 -0.57 31.59 10.29
C VAL A 130 -0.51 32.49 11.54
N ARG A 131 0.67 32.69 12.14
CA ARG A 131 0.83 33.56 13.33
C ARG A 131 1.04 35.05 13.03
N LYS A 132 1.14 35.47 11.77
CA LYS A 132 1.48 36.88 11.43
C LYS A 132 0.43 37.64 10.64
N LEU A 133 -0.72 37.04 10.33
CA LEU A 133 -1.80 37.71 9.57
C LEU A 133 -3.08 37.97 10.38
N THR A 134 -3.06 37.71 11.69
CA THR A 134 -4.19 37.99 12.60
C THR A 134 -3.81 39.08 13.62
N SER A 135 -3.26 40.21 13.15
CA SER A 135 -3.14 41.43 13.98
C SER A 135 -3.51 42.73 13.24
N LEU A 136 -4.18 42.63 12.09
CA LEU A 136 -4.51 43.79 11.25
C LEU A 136 -6.02 44.04 11.07
N PHE A 137 -6.87 43.27 11.75
CA PHE A 137 -8.31 43.49 11.78
C PHE A 137 -8.79 43.36 13.22
N GLU A 138 -8.74 44.46 13.97
CA GLU A 138 -9.58 44.81 15.12
C GLU A 138 -8.95 46.00 15.86
N ARG A 139 -9.11 47.20 15.31
CA ARG A 139 -9.30 48.39 16.14
C ARG A 139 -10.07 49.43 15.35
N THR A 140 -11.38 49.19 15.27
CA THR A 140 -12.38 50.23 15.09
C THR A 140 -12.09 51.36 16.06
N GLY A 141 -12.02 52.57 15.54
CA GLY A 141 -11.95 53.78 16.35
C GLY A 141 -13.24 53.96 17.14
N ASP A 142 -13.08 54.53 18.33
CA ASP A 142 -13.99 55.55 18.81
C ASP A 142 -13.14 56.62 19.52
N GLU A 143 -13.30 57.86 19.08
CA GLU A 143 -12.71 59.07 19.64
C GLU A 143 -13.64 59.64 20.72
N THR A 144 -13.14 60.66 21.43
CA THR A 144 -13.82 61.60 22.35
C THR A 144 -13.95 61.09 23.80
N ASP A 145 -13.68 61.87 24.85
CA ASP A 145 -13.13 63.23 25.02
C ASP A 145 -12.98 63.47 26.55
N GLN A 146 -12.10 64.41 26.94
CA GLN A 146 -12.15 65.26 28.16
C GLN A 146 -11.95 64.55 29.53
N GLU A 147 -11.38 65.09 30.60
CA GLU A 147 -10.82 66.35 31.13
C GLU A 147 -10.18 65.88 32.48
N GLU A 148 -8.97 66.22 32.91
CA GLU A 148 -8.42 67.47 33.48
C GLU A 148 -6.95 67.18 33.86
#